data_AF-R9JZQ7-F1
#
_entry.id   AF-R9JZQ7-F1
#
_cell.length_a   1.000
_cell.length_b   1.000
_cell.length_c   1.000
_cell.angle_alpha   90.00
_cell.angle_beta   90.00
_cell.angle_gamma   90.00
#
_symmetry.space_group_name_H-M   'P 1'
#
loop_
_entity.id
_entity.type
_entity.pdbx_description
1 polymer ?
#
loop_
_entity_poly.entity_id
_entity_poly.type
_entity_poly.pdbx_seq_one_letter_code
_entity_poly.pdbx_strand_id
1 'polypeptide(L)'
;MHEDKRELTEKELKRKDCFEKFNSEMQQKGYKMKNIIINTQQAKTLCLLIMLPFMALAFWIYYHVNGFDLDCLSLGFVVALIVLILCLTILHELIHGIIWGLFAKKHFHSIDFGIIWSSFSPYCTCSEPLKKWQYFLGVAMPTLVLGHL
;
A
#
# COMPACT_ATOMS: atom_id res chain seq x y z
N MET A 1 22.39 9.57 -9.46
CA MET A 1 21.00 9.47 -9.92
C MET A 1 20.27 10.65 -9.33
N HIS A 2 19.82 11.61 -10.16
CA HIS A 2 19.14 12.81 -9.68
C HIS A 2 17.93 12.37 -8.84
N GLU A 3 17.96 12.63 -7.53
CA GLU A 3 16.73 12.61 -6.73
C GLU A 3 15.89 13.77 -7.26
N ASP A 4 15.01 13.49 -8.21
CA ASP A 4 13.94 14.41 -8.57
C ASP A 4 13.07 14.56 -7.31
N LYS A 5 13.37 15.60 -6.53
CA LYS A 5 12.66 15.91 -5.29
C LYS A 5 11.29 16.44 -5.70
N ARG A 6 10.36 15.50 -5.89
CA ARG A 6 8.95 15.79 -6.10
C ARG A 6 8.49 16.85 -5.10
N GLU A 7 7.83 17.88 -5.60
CA GLU A 7 7.17 18.86 -4.74
C GLU A 7 6.09 18.17 -3.89
N LEU A 8 6.21 18.36 -2.59
CA LEU A 8 5.28 17.82 -1.62
C LEU A 8 4.05 18.70 -1.56
N THR A 9 2.88 18.08 -1.49
CA THR A 9 1.63 18.78 -1.20
C THR A 9 1.65 19.35 0.23
N GLU A 10 0.82 20.34 0.51
CA GLU A 10 0.66 20.90 1.87
C GLU A 10 0.37 19.82 2.93
N LYS A 11 -0.43 18.82 2.58
CA LYS A 11 -0.72 17.67 3.45
C LYS A 11 0.52 16.81 3.72
N GLU A 12 1.36 16.61 2.71
CA GLU A 12 2.62 15.86 2.85
C GLU A 12 3.65 16.63 3.68
N LEU A 13 3.74 17.94 3.48
CA LEU A 13 4.60 18.82 4.27
C LEU A 13 4.20 18.75 5.74
N LYS A 14 2.92 18.94 6.05
CA LYS A 14 2.40 18.85 7.43
C LYS A 14 2.70 17.51 8.10
N ARG A 15 2.59 16.40 7.35
CA ARG A 15 2.94 15.05 7.85
C ARG A 15 4.44 14.93 8.14
N LYS A 16 5.27 15.46 7.25
CA LYS A 16 6.73 15.48 7.43
C LYS A 16 7.12 16.27 8.68
N ASP A 17 6.56 17.46 8.88
CA ASP A 17 6.85 18.30 10.05
C ASP A 17 6.40 17.60 11.35
N CYS A 18 5.24 16.95 11.34
CA CYS A 18 4.74 16.17 12.47
C CYS A 18 5.69 15.01 12.82
N PHE A 19 6.19 14.29 11.81
CA PHE A 19 7.16 13.22 11.98
C PHE A 19 8.49 13.73 12.54
N GLU A 20 9.02 14.84 12.02
CA GLU A 20 10.30 15.43 12.47
C GLU A 20 10.23 15.87 13.94
N LYS A 21 9.11 16.48 14.35
CA LYS A 21 8.85 16.82 15.74
C LYS A 21 8.82 15.57 16.62
N PHE A 22 8.04 14.56 16.23
CA PHE A 22 7.95 13.30 16.99
C PHE A 22 9.30 12.59 17.11
N ASN A 23 10.06 12.52 16.02
CA ASN A 23 11.40 11.93 16.00
C ASN A 23 12.36 12.63 16.97
N SER A 24 12.32 13.97 17.01
CA SER A 24 13.12 14.76 17.95
C SER A 24 12.77 14.46 19.41
N GLU A 25 11.47 14.39 19.73
CA GLU A 25 10.99 14.02 21.08
C GLU A 25 11.43 12.60 21.48
N MET A 26 11.43 11.65 20.54
CA MET A 26 11.88 10.28 20.80
C MET A 26 13.40 10.20 21.01
N GLN A 27 14.18 10.95 20.24
CA GLN A 27 15.63 11.00 20.43
C GLN A 27 16.02 11.61 21.79
N GLN A 28 15.31 12.64 22.24
CA GLN A 28 15.49 13.21 23.60
C GLN A 28 15.20 12.18 24.71
N LYS A 29 14.31 11.22 24.45
CA LYS A 29 14.02 10.10 25.36
C LYS A 29 15.02 8.95 25.26
N GLY A 30 16.11 9.10 24.49
CA GLY A 30 17.16 8.10 24.34
C GLY A 30 16.93 7.04 23.25
N TYR A 31 15.87 7.18 22.44
CA TYR A 31 15.64 6.26 21.32
C TYR A 31 16.59 6.56 20.16
N LYS A 32 17.03 5.50 19.46
CA LYS A 32 17.81 5.61 18.23
C LYS A 32 16.92 5.47 17.02
N MET A 33 17.00 6.45 16.12
CA MET A 33 16.30 6.41 14.85
C MET A 33 16.99 5.43 13.89
N LYS A 34 16.19 4.57 13.25
CA LYS A 34 16.62 3.72 12.14
C LYS A 34 15.70 3.96 10.96
N ASN A 35 16.23 4.60 9.91
CA ASN A 35 15.49 4.85 8.69
C ASN A 35 15.29 3.54 7.93
N ILE A 36 14.04 3.17 7.72
CA ILE A 36 13.62 2.08 6.83
C ILE A 36 12.75 2.72 5.77
N ILE A 37 13.39 3.23 4.72
CA ILE A 37 12.72 3.89 3.59
C ILE A 37 13.03 3.06 2.35
N ILE A 38 11.98 2.66 1.65
CA ILE A 38 12.09 2.00 0.35
C ILE A 38 11.69 3.04 -0.70
N ASN A 39 12.49 3.19 -1.75
CA ASN A 39 12.12 4.06 -2.86
C ASN A 39 10.89 3.46 -3.58
N THR A 40 9.97 4.31 -4.06
CA THR A 40 8.82 3.91 -4.87
C THR A 40 9.22 3.06 -6.08
N GLN A 41 10.34 3.35 -6.74
CA GLN A 41 10.82 2.55 -7.86
C GLN A 41 11.24 1.13 -7.41
N GLN A 42 11.96 1.04 -6.30
CA GLN A 42 12.37 -0.25 -5.71
C GLN A 42 11.15 -1.07 -5.28
N ALA A 43 10.16 -0.42 -4.65
CA ALA A 43 8.92 -1.05 -4.23
C ALA A 43 8.14 -1.62 -5.42
N LYS A 44 8.02 -0.87 -6.53
CA LYS A 44 7.37 -1.33 -7.76
C LYS A 44 8.06 -2.56 -8.35
N THR A 45 9.39 -2.52 -8.50
CA THR A 45 10.16 -3.64 -9.04
C THR A 45 10.06 -4.88 -8.15
N LEU A 46 10.17 -4.71 -6.83
CA LEU A 46 10.05 -5.80 -5.87
C LEU A 46 8.64 -6.41 -5.90
N CYS A 47 7.61 -5.58 -5.94
CA CYS A 47 6.21 -6.02 -6.02
C CYS A 47 5.99 -6.86 -7.29
N LEU A 48 6.45 -6.38 -8.46
CA LEU A 48 6.34 -7.13 -9.71
C LEU A 48 7.04 -8.49 -9.62
N LEU A 49 8.28 -8.51 -9.11
CA LEU A 49 9.08 -9.73 -9.01
C LEU A 49 8.45 -10.76 -8.07
N ILE A 50 7.90 -10.31 -6.93
CA ILE A 50 7.18 -11.18 -6.00
C ILE A 50 5.87 -11.69 -6.61
N MET A 51 5.15 -10.87 -7.38
CA MET A 51 3.86 -11.25 -7.96
C MET A 51 3.97 -12.25 -9.12
N LEU A 52 5.05 -12.19 -9.92
CA LEU A 52 5.26 -13.07 -11.08
C LEU A 52 5.10 -14.59 -10.79
N PRO A 53 5.72 -15.18 -9.76
CA PRO A 53 5.55 -16.61 -9.47
C PRO A 53 4.11 -16.99 -9.11
N PHE A 54 3.39 -16.14 -8.37
CA PHE A 54 1.99 -16.39 -8.05
C PHE A 54 1.10 -16.29 -9.28
N MET A 55 1.37 -15.32 -10.15
CA MET A 55 0.65 -15.16 -11.41
C MET A 55 0.90 -16.34 -12.37
N ALA A 56 2.15 -16.79 -12.47
CA ALA A 56 2.51 -17.97 -13.26
C ALA A 56 1.82 -19.23 -12.74
N LEU A 57 1.78 -19.42 -11.41
CA LEU A 57 1.09 -20.54 -10.77
C LEU A 57 -0.41 -20.49 -11.03
N ALA A 58 -1.05 -19.33 -10.84
CA ALA A 58 -2.49 -19.16 -11.07
C ALA A 58 -2.85 -19.41 -12.54
N PHE A 59 -2.05 -18.89 -13.48
CA PHE A 59 -2.23 -19.15 -14.90
C PHE A 59 -2.06 -20.62 -15.25
N TRP A 60 -1.05 -21.28 -14.68
CA TRP A 60 -0.81 -22.72 -14.89
C TRP A 60 -1.99 -23.57 -14.40
N ILE A 61 -2.52 -23.28 -13.21
CA ILE A 61 -3.73 -23.94 -12.68
C ILE A 61 -4.93 -23.68 -13.60
N TYR A 62 -5.17 -22.43 -13.97
CA TYR A 62 -6.29 -22.06 -14.83
C TYR A 62 -6.22 -22.77 -16.18
N TYR A 63 -5.05 -22.79 -16.81
CA TYR A 63 -4.81 -23.46 -18.09
C TYR A 63 -5.12 -24.95 -18.02
N HIS A 64 -4.69 -25.63 -16.95
CA HIS A 64 -4.94 -27.07 -16.78
C HIS A 64 -6.41 -27.40 -16.51
N VAL A 65 -7.18 -26.50 -15.88
CA VAL A 65 -8.58 -26.74 -15.53
C VAL A 65 -9.54 -26.33 -16.65
N ASN A 66 -9.31 -25.17 -17.27
CA ASN A 66 -10.26 -24.55 -18.21
C ASN A 66 -9.75 -24.54 -19.66
N GLY A 67 -8.48 -24.88 -19.91
CA GLY A 67 -7.83 -24.64 -21.19
C GLY A 67 -7.51 -23.16 -21.40
N PHE A 68 -7.13 -22.80 -22.64
CA PHE A 68 -6.89 -21.42 -23.03
C PHE A 68 -7.89 -21.02 -24.10
N ASP A 69 -8.84 -20.17 -23.72
CA ASP A 69 -9.82 -19.60 -24.65
C ASP A 69 -9.82 -18.07 -24.49
N LEU A 70 -9.42 -17.38 -25.55
CA LEU A 70 -9.34 -15.92 -25.60
C LEU A 70 -10.64 -15.28 -26.13
N ASP A 71 -11.59 -16.08 -26.62
CA ASP A 71 -12.84 -15.59 -27.20
C ASP A 71 -13.79 -15.00 -26.12
N CYS A 72 -13.48 -15.24 -24.83
CA CYS A 72 -14.18 -14.65 -23.69
C CYS A 72 -13.84 -13.16 -23.44
N LEU A 73 -12.82 -12.60 -24.10
CA LEU A 73 -12.35 -11.23 -23.87
C LEU A 73 -13.22 -10.18 -24.58
N SER A 74 -14.47 -10.04 -24.14
CA SER A 74 -15.37 -8.98 -24.61
C SER A 74 -15.01 -7.63 -24.01
N LEU A 75 -15.36 -6.53 -24.71
CA LEU A 75 -15.19 -5.17 -24.20
C LEU A 75 -15.93 -4.97 -22.86
N GLY A 76 -17.11 -5.58 -22.70
CA GLY A 76 -17.86 -5.56 -21.45
C GLY A 76 -17.11 -6.21 -20.28
N PHE A 77 -16.43 -7.34 -20.56
CA PHE A 77 -15.59 -8.02 -19.57
C PHE A 77 -14.38 -7.15 -19.15
N VAL A 78 -13.71 -6.49 -20.11
CA VAL A 78 -12.59 -5.59 -19.81
C VAL A 78 -13.02 -4.42 -18.94
N VAL A 79 -14.17 -3.79 -19.25
CA VAL A 79 -14.71 -2.69 -18.44
C VAL A 79 -15.04 -3.17 -17.02
N ALA A 80 -15.68 -4.33 -16.88
CA ALA A 80 -15.99 -4.93 -15.58
C ALA A 80 -14.71 -5.20 -14.76
N LEU A 81 -13.65 -5.71 -15.39
CA LEU A 81 -12.36 -5.92 -14.74
C LEU A 81 -11.73 -4.62 -14.24
N ILE A 82 -11.75 -3.55 -15.03
CA ILE A 82 -11.20 -2.26 -14.61
C ILE A 82 -11.96 -1.73 -13.38
N VAL A 83 -13.29 -1.78 -13.40
CA VAL A 83 -14.12 -1.36 -12.26
C VAL A 83 -13.81 -2.19 -11.03
N LEU A 84 -13.70 -3.52 -11.17
CA LEU A 84 -13.35 -4.41 -10.08
C LEU A 84 -11.97 -4.07 -9.48
N ILE A 85 -10.95 -3.84 -10.32
CA ILE A 85 -9.61 -3.45 -9.87
C ILE A 85 -9.65 -2.14 -9.09
N LEU A 86 -10.40 -1.14 -9.56
CA LEU A 86 -10.55 0.13 -8.84
C LEU A 86 -11.22 -0.07 -7.48
N CYS A 87 -12.30 -0.85 -7.42
CA CYS A 87 -12.98 -1.18 -6.16
C CYS A 87 -12.05 -1.92 -5.18
N LEU A 88 -11.32 -2.94 -5.65
CA LEU A 88 -10.37 -3.69 -4.84
C LEU A 88 -9.22 -2.81 -4.36
N THR A 89 -8.76 -1.87 -5.18
CA THR A 89 -7.71 -0.91 -4.80
C THR A 89 -8.16 0.00 -3.66
N ILE A 90 -9.39 0.54 -3.73
CA ILE A 90 -9.96 1.35 -2.65
C ILE A 90 -10.12 0.52 -1.38
N LEU A 91 -10.63 -0.71 -1.51
CA LEU A 91 -10.81 -1.63 -0.38
C LEU A 91 -9.48 -2.02 0.25
N HIS A 92 -8.43 -2.21 -0.56
CA HIS A 92 -7.07 -2.51 -0.10
C HIS A 92 -6.54 -1.43 0.84
N GLU A 93 -6.59 -0.18 0.41
CA GLU A 93 -6.17 0.94 1.26
C GLU A 93 -7.05 1.05 2.50
N LEU A 94 -8.37 0.88 2.36
CA LEU A 94 -9.29 0.94 3.49
C LEU A 94 -8.93 -0.10 4.56
N ILE A 95 -8.54 -1.33 4.17
CA ILE A 95 -8.11 -2.37 5.11
C ILE A 95 -6.83 -1.94 5.85
N HIS A 96 -5.82 -1.36 5.16
CA HIS A 96 -4.65 -0.79 5.85
C HIS A 96 -5.08 0.22 6.92
N GLY A 97 -5.98 1.13 6.55
CA GLY A 97 -6.46 2.19 7.44
C GLY A 97 -7.29 1.67 8.60
N ILE A 98 -8.15 0.67 8.41
CA ILE A 98 -8.89 0.01 9.48
C ILE A 98 -7.91 -0.59 10.49
N ILE A 99 -6.95 -1.39 10.02
CA ILE A 99 -6.06 -2.12 10.92
C ILE A 99 -5.15 -1.15 11.67
N TRP A 100 -4.53 -0.17 11.01
CA TRP A 100 -3.73 0.83 11.69
C TRP A 100 -4.57 1.76 12.59
N GLY A 101 -5.79 2.10 12.17
CA GLY A 101 -6.74 2.89 12.95
C GLY A 101 -7.24 2.18 14.21
N LEU A 102 -7.23 0.85 14.28
CA LEU A 102 -7.53 0.14 15.53
C LEU A 102 -6.41 0.28 16.58
N PHE A 103 -5.16 0.48 16.14
CA PHE A 103 -3.99 0.56 17.03
C PHE A 103 -3.49 1.98 17.30
N ALA A 104 -3.83 2.95 16.44
CA ALA A 104 -3.54 4.36 16.65
C ALA A 104 -4.29 4.88 17.88
N LYS A 105 -3.65 5.76 18.67
CA LYS A 105 -4.22 6.36 19.88
C LYS A 105 -5.44 7.23 19.57
N LYS A 106 -5.41 7.96 18.44
CA LYS A 106 -6.58 8.72 17.95
C LYS A 106 -7.41 7.97 16.91
N HIS A 107 -7.15 6.67 16.78
CA HIS A 107 -7.82 5.79 15.86
C HIS A 107 -7.81 6.29 14.41
N PHE A 108 -8.96 6.28 13.73
CA PHE A 108 -9.14 6.73 12.36
C PHE A 108 -8.80 8.20 12.11
N HIS A 109 -8.78 9.06 13.14
CA HIS A 109 -8.38 10.47 12.97
C HIS A 109 -6.90 10.63 12.64
N SER A 110 -6.09 9.59 12.87
CA SER A 110 -4.67 9.56 12.52
C SER A 110 -4.41 8.97 11.15
N ILE A 111 -5.45 8.50 10.45
CA ILE A 111 -5.35 7.83 9.15
C ILE A 111 -5.69 8.81 8.04
N ASP A 112 -4.77 8.94 7.09
CA ASP A 112 -4.95 9.75 5.89
C ASP A 112 -4.82 8.87 4.66
N PHE A 113 -5.76 9.04 3.72
CA PHE A 113 -5.77 8.40 2.42
C PHE A 113 -5.47 9.42 1.31
N GLY A 114 -4.89 8.95 0.22
CA GLY A 114 -4.73 9.77 -0.97
C GLY A 114 -4.16 9.00 -2.14
N ILE A 115 -3.87 9.73 -3.21
CA ILE A 115 -3.23 9.19 -4.42
C ILE A 115 -2.04 10.08 -4.76
N ILE A 116 -0.87 9.47 -4.94
CA ILE A 116 0.29 10.14 -5.52
C ILE A 116 0.15 10.04 -7.03
N TRP A 117 -0.36 11.10 -7.65
CA TRP A 117 -0.66 11.15 -9.09
C TRP A 117 0.57 10.91 -9.97
N SER A 118 1.74 11.39 -9.57
CA SER A 118 2.97 11.18 -10.33
C SER A 118 3.38 9.71 -10.47
N SER A 119 2.94 8.85 -9.54
CA SER A 119 3.26 7.43 -9.55
C SER A 119 2.03 6.53 -9.68
N PHE A 120 0.83 7.11 -9.83
CA PHE A 120 -0.49 6.46 -9.76
C PHE A 120 -0.60 5.47 -8.60
N SER A 121 -0.08 5.87 -7.44
CA SER A 121 -0.04 5.01 -6.26
C SER A 121 -1.03 5.53 -5.23
N PRO A 122 -2.10 4.77 -4.93
CA PRO A 122 -2.90 5.07 -3.76
C PRO A 122 -2.03 4.86 -2.51
N TYR A 123 -2.38 5.55 -1.43
CA TYR A 123 -1.72 5.37 -0.16
C TYR A 123 -2.69 5.51 1.00
N CYS A 124 -2.37 4.79 2.06
CA CYS A 124 -2.85 4.98 3.41
C CYS A 124 -1.64 5.29 4.31
N THR A 125 -1.76 6.28 5.19
CA THR A 125 -0.72 6.60 6.17
C THR A 125 -1.29 6.80 7.55
N CYS A 126 -0.55 6.38 8.57
CA CYS A 126 -0.84 6.68 9.97
C CYS A 126 0.14 7.74 10.49
N SER A 127 -0.38 8.83 11.04
CA SER A 127 0.42 9.92 11.62
C SER A 127 0.91 9.63 13.05
N GLU A 128 0.49 8.51 13.63
CA GLU A 128 0.85 8.13 15.00
C GLU A 128 1.81 6.93 15.04
N PRO A 129 2.64 6.84 16.09
CA PRO A 129 3.60 5.76 16.21
C PRO A 129 2.90 4.42 16.49
N LEU A 130 3.22 3.43 15.67
CA LEU A 130 2.77 2.04 15.83
C LEU A 130 3.93 1.15 16.31
N LYS A 131 3.60 0.10 17.05
CA LYS A 131 4.56 -0.98 17.34
C LYS A 131 4.86 -1.74 16.04
N LYS A 132 6.07 -2.33 15.95
CA LYS A 132 6.51 -3.09 14.76
C LYS A 132 5.50 -4.14 14.31
N TRP A 133 4.92 -4.90 15.24
CA TRP A 133 3.95 -5.94 14.90
C TRP A 133 2.61 -5.36 14.40
N GLN A 134 2.18 -4.20 14.92
CA GLN A 134 0.95 -3.52 14.50
C GLN A 134 1.10 -2.97 13.08
N TYR A 135 2.27 -2.39 12.79
CA TYR A 135 2.62 -1.96 11.44
C TYR A 135 2.59 -3.14 10.46
N PHE A 136 3.28 -4.24 10.81
CA PHE A 136 3.33 -5.43 9.97
C PHE A 136 1.95 -6.06 9.74
N LEU A 137 1.11 -6.11 10.78
CA LEU A 137 -0.26 -6.60 10.67
C LEU A 137 -1.06 -5.78 9.65
N GLY A 138 -0.99 -4.45 9.73
CA GLY A 138 -1.68 -3.61 8.74
C GLY A 138 -1.16 -3.82 7.33
N VAL A 139 0.16 -3.95 7.14
CA VAL A 139 0.76 -4.25 5.83
C VAL A 139 0.27 -5.58 5.25
N ALA A 140 0.16 -6.63 6.07
CA ALA A 140 -0.20 -7.96 5.61
C ALA A 140 -1.71 -8.17 5.38
N MET A 141 -2.55 -7.43 6.11
CA MET A 141 -3.99 -7.68 6.17
C MET A 141 -4.72 -7.55 4.83
N PRO A 142 -4.44 -6.57 3.95
CA PRO A 142 -5.13 -6.51 2.66
C PRO A 142 -4.88 -7.74 1.80
N THR A 143 -3.65 -8.29 1.80
CA THR A 143 -3.35 -9.53 1.09
C THR A 143 -4.08 -10.73 1.70
N LEU A 144 -4.19 -10.80 3.03
CA LEU A 144 -4.90 -11.89 3.70
C LEU A 144 -6.42 -11.82 3.48
N VAL A 145 -7.01 -10.63 3.59
CA VAL A 145 -8.46 -10.42 3.48
C VAL A 145 -8.92 -10.52 2.03
N LEU A 146 -8.23 -9.86 1.10
CA LEU A 146 -8.60 -9.86 -0.31
C LEU A 146 -8.09 -11.08 -1.07
N GLY A 147 -7.01 -11.72 -0.60
CA GLY A 147 -6.48 -12.93 -1.23
C GLY A 147 -7.19 -14.22 -0.79
N HIS A 148 -7.96 -14.18 0.32
CA HIS A 148 -8.85 -15.29 0.69
C HIS A 148 -10.21 -15.24 0.01
N LEU A 149 -10.62 -14.07 -0.48
CA LEU A 149 -11.85 -13.87 -1.24
C LEU A 149 -11.64 -14.26 -2.71
#